data_AF-A0A645GKU6-F1
#
_entry.id   AF-A0A645GKU6-F1
#
_cell.length_a   1.000
_cell.length_b   1.000
_cell.length_c   1.000
_cell.angle_alpha   90.00
_cell.angle_beta   90.00
_cell.angle_gamma   90.00
#
_symmetry.space_group_name_H-M   'P 1'
#
loop_
_entity.id
_entity.type
_entity.pdbx_description
1 polymer ?
#
loop_
_entity_poly.entity_id
_entity_poly.type
_entity_poly.pdbx_seq_one_letter_code
_entity_poly.pdbx_strand_id
1 'polypeptide(L)'
;MWEYRKLLHDEESAHFAALLEKTSTDNRNTATEPAVVPRKTKNRSEMMEFGDGHARIIGVHVLNSKGDECSNFYPGEQLRIKVRCQVLSNARNLNVAIRLRNKEGIKVYSWGTLNQDISSYFSGSAREIFWERDFRSGEEVSVDFTCDCPLGMNLYEVQACLSFEATPDYLQQRILHWIDEAAFFNVFMRKESYFFGGICDLRMSASVS
;
A
#
# COMPACT_ATOMS: atom_id res chain seq x y z
N MET A 1 -10.04 -12.17 17.41
CA MET A 1 -9.58 -11.96 16.01
C MET A 1 -8.48 -10.89 15.91
N TRP A 2 -8.52 -9.82 16.72
CA TRP A 2 -7.50 -8.76 16.75
C TRP A 2 -6.17 -9.21 17.38
N GLU A 3 -6.21 -9.97 18.47
CA GLU A 3 -5.01 -10.54 19.10
C GLU A 3 -4.24 -11.51 18.19
N TYR A 4 -4.96 -12.29 17.38
CA TYR A 4 -4.34 -13.21 16.42
C TYR A 4 -3.60 -12.48 15.28
N ARG A 5 -4.12 -11.31 14.85
CA ARG A 5 -3.46 -10.48 13.82
C ARG A 5 -2.24 -9.75 14.38
N LYS A 6 -2.30 -9.32 15.64
CA LYS A 6 -1.13 -8.78 16.35
C LYS A 6 -0.06 -9.85 16.54
N LEU A 7 -0.46 -11.07 16.91
CA LEU A 7 0.44 -12.21 17.02
C LEU A 7 1.16 -12.49 15.69
N LEU A 8 0.44 -12.48 14.56
CA LEU A 8 1.05 -12.67 13.24
C LEU A 8 2.04 -11.56 12.86
N HIS A 9 1.72 -10.30 13.16
CA HIS A 9 2.63 -9.19 12.90
C HIS A 9 3.88 -9.24 13.80
N ASP A 10 3.70 -9.60 15.07
CA ASP A 10 4.79 -9.77 16.04
C ASP A 10 5.66 -10.99 15.65
N GLU A 11 5.06 -12.09 15.18
CA GLU A 11 5.75 -13.29 14.67
C GLU A 11 6.51 -13.01 13.38
N GLU A 12 5.92 -12.30 12.41
CA GLU A 12 6.60 -11.88 11.19
C GLU A 12 7.79 -10.95 11.53
N SER A 13 7.58 -9.96 12.40
CA SER A 13 8.65 -9.04 12.83
C SER A 13 9.80 -9.77 13.55
N ALA A 14 9.49 -10.75 14.40
CA ALA A 14 10.49 -11.56 15.09
C ALA A 14 11.24 -12.49 14.13
N HIS A 15 10.55 -13.10 13.17
CA HIS A 15 11.16 -13.92 12.13
C HIS A 15 12.11 -13.09 11.24
N PHE A 16 11.71 -11.86 10.89
CA PHE A 16 12.55 -10.92 10.14
C PHE A 16 13.77 -10.45 10.94
N ALA A 17 13.62 -10.16 12.24
CA ALA A 17 14.76 -9.83 13.10
C ALA A 17 15.77 -11.00 13.20
N ALA A 18 15.29 -12.23 13.32
CA ALA A 18 16.13 -13.42 13.33
C ALA A 18 16.83 -13.69 11.99
N LEU A 19 16.20 -13.34 10.86
CA LEU A 19 16.81 -13.39 9.53
C LEU A 19 17.92 -12.33 9.37
N LEU A 20 17.70 -11.12 9.90
CA LEU A 20 18.71 -10.07 9.92
C LEU A 20 19.91 -10.44 10.79
N GLU A 21 19.70 -11.07 11.97
CA GLU A 21 20.79 -11.62 12.79
C GLU A 21 21.57 -12.72 12.06
N LYS A 22 20.87 -13.66 11.40
CA LYS A 22 21.51 -14.74 10.63
C LYS A 22 22.33 -14.23 9.45
N THR A 23 21.90 -13.14 8.83
CA THR A 23 22.63 -12.50 7.71
C THR A 23 23.80 -11.65 8.22
N SER A 24 23.78 -11.22 9.49
CA SER A 24 24.85 -10.44 10.12
C SER A 24 25.96 -11.31 10.73
N THR A 25 25.73 -12.62 10.90
CA THR A 25 26.72 -13.55 11.50
C THR A 25 27.92 -13.92 10.62
N ASP A 26 28.04 -13.40 9.39
CA ASP A 26 29.17 -13.69 8.49
C ASP A 26 30.17 -12.53 8.30
N ASN A 27 30.14 -11.50 9.17
CA ASN A 27 31.17 -10.47 9.19
C ASN A 27 31.54 -9.97 10.61
N ARG A 28 32.47 -10.70 11.23
CA ARG A 28 33.50 -10.35 12.24
C ARG A 28 33.23 -9.31 13.36
N ASN A 29 33.52 -9.80 14.56
CA ASN A 29 34.36 -9.23 15.63
C ASN A 29 33.95 -7.93 16.37
N THR A 30 33.79 -8.11 17.69
CA THR A 30 34.18 -7.24 18.82
C THR A 30 33.75 -5.77 18.79
N ALA A 31 32.72 -5.43 19.58
CA ALA A 31 32.69 -4.19 20.37
C ALA A 31 31.68 -4.30 21.53
N THR A 32 32.06 -3.69 22.64
CA THR A 32 31.54 -3.77 24.01
C THR A 32 30.19 -3.06 24.21
N GLU A 33 29.35 -3.58 25.12
CA GLU A 33 28.09 -2.98 25.59
C GLU A 33 28.26 -1.58 26.21
N PRO A 34 27.30 -0.65 26.00
CA PRO A 34 27.06 0.45 26.91
C PRO A 34 25.74 0.31 27.70
N ALA A 35 25.81 0.84 28.92
CA ALA A 35 24.89 0.68 30.05
C ALA A 35 23.42 1.10 29.86
N VAL A 36 22.57 0.45 30.65
CA VAL A 36 21.12 0.66 30.82
C VAL A 36 20.81 2.06 31.36
N VAL A 37 19.88 2.76 30.71
CA VAL A 37 19.29 4.05 31.15
C VAL A 37 17.77 3.84 31.37
N PRO A 38 17.15 4.36 32.44
CA PRO A 38 15.84 3.90 32.88
C PRO A 38 14.68 4.43 32.01
N ARG A 39 13.70 3.54 31.80
CA ARG A 39 12.54 3.68 30.92
C ARG A 39 11.46 4.58 31.54
N LYS A 40 11.16 5.73 30.94
CA LYS A 40 9.95 6.51 31.25
C LYS A 40 8.72 5.80 30.68
N THR A 41 7.70 5.61 31.51
CA THR A 41 6.42 4.98 31.18
C THR A 41 5.62 5.87 30.21
N LYS A 42 5.36 5.35 29.01
CA LYS A 42 4.48 5.93 27.99
C LYS A 42 3.05 5.39 28.11
N ASN A 43 2.04 6.21 27.78
CA ASN A 43 0.63 5.87 27.93
C ASN A 43 0.13 4.99 26.77
N ARG A 44 -0.85 4.13 27.06
CA ARG A 44 -1.42 3.07 26.19
C ARG A 44 -1.95 3.53 24.82
N SER A 45 -2.19 4.81 24.62
CA SER A 45 -2.62 5.36 23.32
C SER A 45 -1.45 5.58 22.35
N GLU A 46 -0.22 5.66 22.85
CA GLU A 46 1.03 5.76 22.07
C GLU A 46 1.58 4.38 21.67
N MET A 47 0.92 3.28 22.11
CA MET A 47 1.32 1.89 21.85
C MET A 47 0.71 1.29 20.57
N MET A 48 0.16 2.13 19.69
CA MET A 48 -0.58 1.71 18.49
C MET A 48 -0.03 2.32 17.19
N GLU A 49 1.10 3.04 17.25
CA GLU A 49 1.79 3.63 16.09
C GLU A 49 3.17 2.96 15.97
N PHE A 50 3.44 2.29 14.85
CA PHE A 50 4.76 1.72 14.54
C PHE A 50 5.33 2.42 13.29
N GLY A 51 6.56 2.97 13.41
CA GLY A 51 7.28 3.75 12.41
C GLY A 51 7.77 5.10 12.98
N ASP A 52 8.85 5.69 12.47
CA ASP A 52 9.49 6.91 13.05
C ASP A 52 8.67 8.20 12.84
N GLY A 53 7.36 8.07 12.55
CA GLY A 53 6.43 9.19 12.47
C GLY A 53 6.69 10.18 11.33
N HIS A 54 7.34 9.75 10.23
CA HIS A 54 7.75 10.66 9.17
C HIS A 54 6.65 11.06 8.19
N ALA A 55 5.59 10.26 8.03
CA ALA A 55 4.45 10.59 7.17
C ALA A 55 3.22 9.74 7.52
N ARG A 56 2.02 10.23 7.17
CA ARG A 56 0.75 9.53 7.40
C ARG A 56 -0.23 9.74 6.26
N ILE A 57 -1.04 8.73 5.94
CA ILE A 57 -2.26 8.89 5.14
C ILE A 57 -3.27 9.77 5.90
N ILE A 58 -3.86 10.76 5.22
CA ILE A 58 -4.86 11.71 5.74
C ILE A 58 -6.21 11.62 5.02
N GLY A 59 -6.32 10.82 3.95
CA GLY A 59 -7.60 10.54 3.32
C GLY A 59 -7.48 9.64 2.09
N VAL A 60 -8.51 8.84 1.86
CA VAL A 60 -8.62 7.96 0.69
C VAL A 60 -9.98 8.18 0.06
N HIS A 61 -10.02 8.44 -1.24
CA HIS A 61 -11.23 8.73 -1.99
C HIS A 61 -11.31 7.88 -3.24
N VAL A 62 -12.50 7.37 -3.55
CA VAL A 62 -12.77 6.66 -4.80
C VAL A 62 -13.52 7.60 -5.72
N LEU A 63 -12.98 7.84 -6.90
CA LEU A 63 -13.42 8.85 -7.85
C LEU A 63 -13.75 8.22 -9.21
N ASN A 64 -14.71 8.80 -9.91
CA ASN A 64 -15.04 8.43 -11.30
C ASN A 64 -14.16 9.20 -12.31
N SER A 65 -14.43 9.02 -13.61
CA SER A 65 -13.72 9.70 -14.71
C SER A 65 -13.82 11.23 -14.70
N LYS A 66 -14.85 11.79 -14.05
CA LYS A 66 -15.04 13.24 -13.91
C LYS A 66 -14.32 13.80 -12.69
N GLY A 67 -13.77 12.94 -11.83
CA GLY A 67 -13.12 13.32 -10.58
C GLY A 67 -14.08 13.48 -9.39
N ASP A 68 -15.35 13.13 -9.57
CA ASP A 68 -16.34 13.15 -8.49
C ASP A 68 -16.23 11.89 -7.63
N GLU A 69 -16.48 12.00 -6.32
CA GLU A 69 -16.58 10.84 -5.44
C GLU A 69 -17.67 9.88 -5.93
N CYS A 70 -17.31 8.60 -6.03
CA CYS A 70 -18.16 7.58 -6.59
C CYS A 70 -17.96 6.24 -5.86
N SER A 71 -19.07 5.61 -5.49
CA SER A 71 -19.09 4.34 -4.79
C SER A 71 -19.70 3.21 -5.61
N ASN A 72 -20.09 3.47 -6.86
CA ASN A 72 -20.72 2.49 -7.75
C ASN A 72 -20.05 2.53 -9.12
N PHE A 73 -19.58 1.39 -9.59
CA PHE A 73 -18.90 1.26 -10.89
C PHE A 73 -19.48 0.12 -11.69
N TYR A 74 -19.23 0.16 -12.99
CA TYR A 74 -19.45 -0.94 -13.91
C TYR A 74 -18.11 -1.35 -14.56
N PRO A 75 -17.93 -2.62 -14.97
CA PRO A 75 -16.75 -3.05 -15.69
C PRO A 75 -16.43 -2.16 -16.89
N GLY A 76 -15.15 -1.80 -17.03
CA GLY A 76 -14.66 -0.89 -18.06
C GLY A 76 -14.78 0.60 -17.73
N GLU A 77 -15.53 1.01 -16.71
CA GLU A 77 -15.53 2.41 -16.26
C GLU A 77 -14.20 2.76 -15.59
N GLN A 78 -13.77 4.02 -15.73
CA GLN A 78 -12.55 4.49 -15.08
C GLN A 78 -12.76 4.55 -13.56
N LEU A 79 -11.98 3.75 -12.85
CA LEU A 79 -11.83 3.75 -11.40
C LEU A 79 -10.57 4.54 -11.04
N ARG A 80 -10.72 5.55 -10.19
CA ARG A 80 -9.58 6.28 -9.60
C ARG A 80 -9.63 6.18 -8.08
N ILE A 81 -8.52 5.80 -7.46
CA ILE A 81 -8.35 5.81 -6.01
C ILE A 81 -7.31 6.87 -5.69
N LYS A 82 -7.73 7.94 -5.01
CA LYS A 82 -6.87 9.03 -4.57
C LYS A 82 -6.46 8.80 -3.12
N VAL A 83 -5.15 8.68 -2.87
CA VAL A 83 -4.60 8.60 -1.52
C VAL A 83 -3.87 9.91 -1.22
N ARG A 84 -4.28 10.58 -0.15
CA ARG A 84 -3.63 11.79 0.35
C ARG A 84 -2.78 11.45 1.56
N CYS A 85 -1.56 11.95 1.57
CA CYS A 85 -0.58 11.77 2.63
C CYS A 85 -0.07 13.12 3.12
N GLN A 86 0.25 13.20 4.40
CA GLN A 86 0.96 14.30 5.02
C GLN A 86 2.32 13.83 5.49
N VAL A 87 3.37 14.53 5.09
CA VAL A 87 4.75 14.31 5.52
C VAL A 87 4.97 15.13 6.78
N LEU A 88 5.37 14.48 7.86
CA LEU A 88 5.52 15.05 9.20
C LEU A 88 6.96 15.51 9.49
N SER A 89 7.92 15.06 8.68
CA SER A 89 9.32 15.49 8.70
C SER A 89 9.97 15.18 7.35
N ASN A 90 11.08 15.84 7.02
CA ASN A 90 11.78 15.59 5.75
C ASN A 90 12.01 14.08 5.54
N ALA A 91 11.68 13.60 4.34
CA ALA A 91 11.68 12.19 4.01
C ALA A 91 12.06 11.96 2.54
N ARG A 92 12.47 10.74 2.23
CA ARG A 92 12.75 10.24 0.88
C ARG A 92 12.40 8.76 0.83
N ASN A 93 12.43 8.15 -0.36
CA ASN A 93 12.20 6.72 -0.53
C ASN A 93 10.82 6.27 -0.02
N LEU A 94 9.82 7.13 -0.18
CA LEU A 94 8.45 6.83 0.21
C LEU A 94 7.76 6.00 -0.89
N ASN A 95 6.84 5.15 -0.46
CA ASN A 95 5.94 4.41 -1.34
C ASN A 95 4.51 4.54 -0.82
N VAL A 96 3.61 5.01 -1.69
CA VAL A 96 2.17 5.02 -1.42
C VAL A 96 1.58 3.82 -2.16
N ALA A 97 0.83 2.98 -1.44
CA ALA A 97 0.26 1.76 -1.99
C ALA A 97 -1.20 1.57 -1.59
N ILE A 98 -1.90 0.77 -2.38
CA ILE A 98 -3.26 0.32 -2.13
C ILE A 98 -3.35 -1.20 -2.14
N ARG A 99 -4.32 -1.74 -1.41
CA ARG A 99 -4.75 -3.13 -1.51
C ARG A 99 -6.27 -3.17 -1.65
N LEU A 100 -6.75 -4.00 -2.57
CA LEU A 100 -8.17 -4.24 -2.78
C LEU A 100 -8.54 -5.61 -2.22
N ARG A 101 -9.66 -5.65 -1.50
CA ARG A 101 -10.31 -6.88 -1.03
C ARG A 101 -11.77 -6.90 -1.44
N ASN A 102 -12.33 -8.08 -1.63
CA ASN A 102 -13.77 -8.23 -1.78
C ASN A 102 -14.44 -8.41 -0.40
N LYS A 103 -15.78 -8.43 -0.36
CA LYS A 103 -16.54 -8.64 0.89
C LYS A 103 -16.23 -9.96 1.60
N GLU A 104 -15.75 -10.97 0.87
CA GLU A 104 -15.30 -12.25 1.45
C GLU A 104 -13.90 -12.17 2.08
N GLY A 105 -13.21 -11.02 2.00
CA GLY A 105 -11.87 -10.80 2.55
C GLY A 105 -10.73 -11.32 1.65
N ILE A 106 -11.04 -11.81 0.46
CA ILE A 106 -10.06 -12.27 -0.51
C ILE A 106 -9.27 -11.04 -1.01
N LYS A 107 -7.94 -11.12 -0.94
CA LYS A 107 -7.04 -10.14 -1.55
C LYS A 107 -7.17 -10.22 -3.07
N VAL A 108 -7.73 -9.17 -3.66
CA VAL A 108 -7.96 -9.07 -5.10
C VAL A 108 -6.75 -8.47 -5.81
N TYR A 109 -6.18 -7.41 -5.22
CA TYR A 109 -5.09 -6.67 -5.84
C TYR A 109 -4.23 -5.92 -4.82
N SER A 110 -2.97 -5.66 -5.15
CA SER A 110 -2.11 -4.72 -4.42
C SER A 110 -1.10 -4.10 -5.38
N TRP A 111 -0.86 -2.81 -5.22
CA TRP A 111 0.06 -2.05 -6.05
C TRP A 111 0.39 -0.70 -5.40
N GLY A 112 1.52 -0.11 -5.74
CA GLY A 112 1.94 1.19 -5.21
C GLY A 112 2.82 1.97 -6.19
N THR A 113 3.19 3.19 -5.80
CA THR A 113 4.05 4.06 -6.61
C THR A 113 5.37 3.38 -6.98
N LEU A 114 5.94 2.58 -6.07
CA LEU A 114 7.18 1.86 -6.34
C LEU A 114 7.06 0.82 -7.47
N ASN A 115 5.88 0.24 -7.72
CA ASN A 115 5.70 -0.66 -8.87
C ASN A 115 5.89 0.07 -10.21
N GLN A 116 5.44 1.34 -10.30
CA GLN A 116 5.67 2.17 -11.48
C GLN A 116 7.14 2.54 -11.62
N ASP A 117 7.78 2.87 -10.50
CA ASP A 117 9.18 3.25 -10.45
C ASP A 117 10.08 2.09 -10.92
N ILE A 118 9.85 0.86 -10.43
CA ILE A 118 10.54 -0.36 -10.89
C ILE A 118 10.39 -0.55 -12.40
N SER A 119 9.18 -0.40 -12.92
CA SER A 119 8.94 -0.51 -14.36
C SER A 119 9.65 0.59 -15.16
N SER A 120 9.78 1.78 -14.58
CA SER A 120 10.45 2.92 -15.21
C SER A 120 11.96 2.71 -15.25
N TYR A 121 12.56 2.19 -14.17
CA TYR A 121 13.96 1.78 -14.16
C TYR A 121 14.28 0.72 -15.22
N PHE A 122 13.45 -0.32 -15.34
CA PHE A 122 13.68 -1.39 -16.31
C PHE A 122 13.55 -0.92 -17.76
N SER A 123 12.61 -0.02 -18.03
CA SER A 123 12.36 0.51 -19.39
C SER A 123 13.30 1.65 -19.78
N GLY A 124 14.12 2.17 -18.86
CA GLY A 124 14.96 3.36 -19.09
C GLY A 124 14.17 4.63 -19.35
N SER A 125 12.91 4.68 -18.90
CA SER A 125 12.01 5.82 -19.12
C SER A 125 12.43 7.01 -18.26
N ALA A 126 12.52 8.20 -18.85
CA ALA A 126 12.82 9.47 -18.16
C ALA A 126 11.62 10.03 -17.36
N ARG A 127 10.77 9.14 -16.81
CA ARG A 127 9.63 9.57 -16.00
C ARG A 127 10.12 9.96 -14.62
N GLU A 128 9.47 10.93 -13.99
CA GLU A 128 9.73 11.27 -12.59
C GLU A 128 9.52 10.02 -11.71
N ILE A 129 10.55 9.64 -10.97
CA ILE A 129 10.55 8.48 -10.06
C ILE A 129 10.07 8.95 -8.69
N PHE A 130 8.94 8.43 -8.22
CA PHE A 130 8.34 8.86 -6.96
C PHE A 130 9.25 8.53 -5.77
N TRP A 131 9.86 7.35 -5.79
CA TRP A 131 10.77 6.88 -4.74
C TRP A 131 12.01 7.78 -4.55
N GLU A 132 12.52 8.41 -5.62
CA GLU A 132 13.70 9.29 -5.56
C GLU A 132 13.38 10.71 -5.05
N ARG A 133 12.09 11.06 -4.93
CA ARG A 133 11.67 12.40 -4.53
C ARG A 133 12.05 12.69 -3.08
N ASP A 134 12.58 13.89 -2.86
CA ASP A 134 12.72 14.49 -1.55
C ASP A 134 11.41 15.18 -1.13
N PHE A 135 10.91 14.83 0.04
CA PHE A 135 9.72 15.38 0.67
C PHE A 135 10.10 16.26 1.85
N ARG A 136 9.38 17.37 2.03
CA ARG A 136 9.61 18.32 3.13
C ARG A 136 8.62 18.11 4.27
N SER A 137 9.06 18.45 5.47
CA SER A 137 8.18 18.51 6.64
C SER A 137 6.97 19.41 6.39
N GLY A 138 5.77 18.91 6.72
CA GLY A 138 4.49 19.59 6.54
C GLY A 138 3.90 19.46 5.13
N GLU A 139 4.60 18.85 4.19
CA GLU A 139 4.14 18.70 2.80
C GLU A 139 2.95 17.72 2.71
N GLU A 140 1.91 18.10 1.95
CA GLU A 140 0.82 17.20 1.59
C GLU A 140 0.99 16.72 0.14
N VAL A 141 0.88 15.41 -0.05
CA VAL A 141 1.04 14.77 -1.35
C VAL A 141 -0.19 13.94 -1.64
N SER A 142 -0.66 13.99 -2.88
CA SER A 142 -1.77 13.17 -3.36
C SER A 142 -1.28 12.25 -4.48
N VAL A 143 -1.65 10.98 -4.40
CA VAL A 143 -1.36 9.97 -5.43
C VAL A 143 -2.67 9.43 -5.97
N ASP A 144 -2.84 9.48 -7.30
CA ASP A 144 -4.00 8.96 -8.00
C ASP A 144 -3.66 7.61 -8.67
N PHE A 145 -4.25 6.52 -8.17
CA PHE A 145 -4.20 5.20 -8.80
C PHE A 145 -5.38 5.08 -9.76
N THR A 146 -5.13 4.95 -11.06
CA THR A 146 -6.20 4.92 -12.08
C THR A 146 -6.14 3.64 -12.90
N CYS A 147 -7.29 3.01 -13.13
CA CYS A 147 -7.44 1.91 -14.08
C CYS A 147 -8.86 1.85 -14.66
N ASP A 148 -9.03 1.14 -15.77
CA ASP A 148 -10.35 0.73 -16.24
C ASP A 148 -10.80 -0.46 -15.41
N CYS A 149 -11.91 -0.33 -14.68
CA CYS A 149 -12.38 -1.27 -13.68
C CYS A 149 -12.51 -2.69 -14.29
N PRO A 150 -11.63 -3.64 -13.92
CA PRO A 150 -11.69 -5.00 -14.46
C PRO A 150 -12.45 -5.93 -13.51
N LEU A 151 -13.19 -5.41 -12.54
CA LEU A 151 -13.68 -6.19 -11.40
C LEU A 151 -15.10 -6.73 -11.66
N GLY A 152 -15.36 -7.94 -11.16
CA GLY A 152 -16.70 -8.55 -11.19
C GLY A 152 -17.68 -7.92 -10.20
N MET A 153 -18.94 -8.36 -10.21
CA MET A 153 -19.94 -7.84 -9.29
C MET A 153 -19.59 -8.18 -7.83
N ASN A 154 -19.27 -7.18 -7.01
CA ASN A 154 -19.08 -7.34 -5.57
C ASN A 154 -19.04 -5.97 -4.85
N LEU A 155 -19.00 -6.01 -3.53
CA LEU A 155 -18.50 -4.91 -2.69
C LEU A 155 -16.99 -5.10 -2.50
N TYR A 156 -16.25 -4.01 -2.71
CA TYR A 156 -14.80 -3.97 -2.58
C TYR A 156 -14.39 -2.97 -1.50
N GLU A 157 -13.37 -3.35 -0.74
CA GLU A 157 -12.67 -2.54 0.26
C GLU A 157 -11.35 -2.05 -0.32
N VAL A 158 -11.06 -0.77 -0.13
CA VAL A 158 -9.74 -0.18 -0.36
C VAL A 158 -9.02 -0.08 0.98
N GLN A 159 -7.83 -0.67 1.04
CA GLN A 159 -6.86 -0.46 2.10
C GLN A 159 -5.72 0.39 1.53
N ALA A 160 -5.15 1.28 2.33
CA ALA A 160 -4.05 2.14 1.92
C ALA A 160 -2.85 1.97 2.85
N CYS A 161 -1.65 2.03 2.27
CA CYS A 161 -0.39 1.89 2.96
C CYS A 161 0.57 3.00 2.52
N LEU A 162 1.29 3.56 3.47
CA LEU A 162 2.45 4.39 3.26
C LEU A 162 3.64 3.69 3.90
N SER A 163 4.68 3.44 3.11
CA SER A 163 5.90 2.78 3.55
C SER A 163 7.14 3.59 3.18
N PHE A 164 8.21 3.34 3.90
CA PHE A 164 9.58 3.63 3.50
C PHE A 164 10.18 2.37 2.90
N GLU A 165 10.89 2.51 1.79
CA GLU A 165 11.53 1.41 1.06
C GLU A 165 13.03 1.71 0.94
N ALA A 166 13.90 1.03 1.69
CA ALA A 166 15.34 1.38 1.69
C ALA A 166 15.98 1.20 0.30
N THR A 167 15.48 0.21 -0.45
CA THR A 167 15.82 -0.12 -1.83
C THR A 167 14.56 -0.19 -2.68
N PRO A 168 14.62 0.11 -4.00
CA PRO A 168 13.45 0.12 -4.86
C PRO A 168 13.07 -1.29 -5.35
N ASP A 169 12.97 -2.26 -4.45
CA ASP A 169 12.76 -3.68 -4.76
C ASP A 169 11.80 -4.42 -3.79
N TYR A 170 11.20 -3.68 -2.85
CA TYR A 170 10.35 -4.21 -1.77
C TYR A 170 11.03 -5.20 -0.79
N LEU A 171 12.36 -5.35 -0.83
CA LEU A 171 13.07 -6.26 0.08
C LEU A 171 13.31 -5.65 1.46
N GLN A 172 13.34 -4.32 1.55
CA GLN A 172 13.66 -3.58 2.78
C GLN A 172 12.56 -2.55 3.08
N GLN A 173 11.37 -3.07 3.33
CA GLN A 173 10.16 -2.28 3.62
C GLN A 173 10.02 -1.97 5.11
N ARG A 174 9.58 -0.75 5.40
CA ARG A 174 9.06 -0.36 6.71
C ARG A 174 7.74 0.40 6.55
N ILE A 175 6.66 -0.16 7.09
CA ILE A 175 5.34 0.48 7.06
C ILE A 175 5.37 1.69 8.00
N LEU A 176 4.91 2.84 7.49
CA LEU A 176 4.80 4.10 8.24
C LEU A 176 3.35 4.38 8.67
N HIS A 177 2.38 4.09 7.82
CA HIS A 177 0.96 4.17 8.15
C HIS A 177 0.16 3.20 7.30
N TRP A 178 -0.76 2.46 7.92
CA TRP A 178 -1.67 1.53 7.26
C TRP A 178 -3.11 1.81 7.70
N ILE A 179 -4.02 1.89 6.74
CA ILE A 179 -5.45 2.06 6.99
C ILE A 179 -6.21 0.94 6.28
N ASP A 180 -6.81 0.04 7.07
CA ASP A 180 -7.84 -0.88 6.61
C ASP A 180 -9.17 -0.12 6.42
N GLU A 181 -10.08 -0.65 5.60
CA GLU A 181 -11.42 -0.08 5.41
C GLU A 181 -11.41 1.43 5.04
N ALA A 182 -10.36 1.87 4.34
CA ALA A 182 -10.11 3.28 4.06
C ALA A 182 -11.16 3.87 3.09
N ALA A 183 -11.72 3.04 2.20
CA ALA A 183 -12.87 3.37 1.37
C ALA A 183 -13.56 2.09 0.87
N PHE A 184 -14.79 2.23 0.37
CA PHE A 184 -15.56 1.13 -0.21
C PHE A 184 -16.20 1.53 -1.53
N PHE A 185 -16.35 0.57 -2.44
CA PHE A 185 -17.13 0.75 -3.66
C PHE A 185 -17.77 -0.56 -4.10
N ASN A 186 -18.92 -0.47 -4.74
CA ASN A 186 -19.62 -1.57 -5.38
C ASN A 186 -19.31 -1.60 -6.88
N VAL A 187 -19.26 -2.81 -7.43
CA VAL A 187 -19.26 -3.03 -8.86
C VAL A 187 -20.53 -3.79 -9.23
N PHE A 188 -21.22 -3.29 -10.26
CA PHE A 188 -22.43 -3.86 -10.82
C PHE A 188 -22.19 -4.35 -12.26
N MET A 189 -23.08 -5.19 -12.78
CA MET A 189 -23.01 -5.67 -14.17
C MET A 189 -24.19 -5.16 -14.97
N ARG A 190 -23.92 -4.66 -16.19
CA ARG A 190 -24.94 -4.36 -17.20
C ARG A 190 -25.09 -5.57 -18.11
N LYS A 191 -25.85 -6.57 -17.63
CA LYS A 191 -25.94 -7.90 -18.27
C LYS A 191 -26.41 -7.84 -19.72
N GLU A 192 -27.17 -6.82 -20.07
CA GLU A 192 -27.72 -6.60 -21.41
C GLU A 192 -26.64 -6.18 -22.43
N SER A 193 -25.56 -5.52 -21.98
CA SER A 193 -24.49 -5.02 -22.84
C SER A 193 -23.23 -5.88 -22.78
N TYR A 194 -22.89 -6.40 -21.61
CA TYR A 194 -21.63 -7.09 -21.39
C TYR A 194 -21.71 -7.94 -20.12
N PHE A 195 -21.19 -9.18 -20.18
CA PHE A 195 -21.26 -10.11 -19.05
C PHE A 195 -20.02 -10.99 -18.99
N PHE A 196 -19.49 -11.14 -17.78
CA PHE A 196 -18.54 -12.18 -17.42
C PHE A 196 -18.84 -12.68 -16.00
N GLY A 197 -18.36 -13.88 -15.69
CA GLY A 197 -18.37 -14.44 -14.34
C GLY A 197 -16.99 -14.38 -13.69
N GLY A 198 -16.94 -14.41 -12.37
CA GLY A 198 -15.69 -14.40 -11.59
C GLY A 198 -15.35 -13.04 -10.98
N ILE A 199 -14.15 -12.94 -10.40
CA ILE A 199 -13.71 -11.75 -9.65
C ILE A 199 -13.12 -10.66 -10.56
N CYS A 200 -12.64 -11.04 -11.74
CA CYS A 200 -12.04 -10.15 -12.72
C CYS A 200 -12.43 -10.49 -14.16
N ASP A 201 -12.47 -9.46 -14.99
CA ASP A 201 -12.68 -9.50 -16.41
C ASP A 201 -11.34 -9.67 -17.14
N LEU A 202 -11.17 -10.79 -17.83
CA LEU A 202 -10.00 -11.05 -18.67
C LEU A 202 -10.10 -10.43 -20.07
N ARG A 203 -11.24 -9.79 -20.40
CA ARG A 203 -11.51 -9.11 -21.68
C ARG A 203 -11.26 -10.01 -22.90
N MET A 204 -11.72 -11.25 -22.81
CA MET A 204 -11.51 -12.24 -23.86
C MET A 204 -12.23 -11.84 -25.16
N SER A 205 -11.57 -12.14 -26.29
CA SER A 205 -12.17 -12.11 -27.63
C SER A 205 -12.12 -13.50 -28.25
N ALA A 206 -13.19 -13.92 -28.92
CA ALA A 206 -13.24 -15.19 -29.65
C ALA A 206 -13.27 -14.94 -31.17
N SER A 207 -12.46 -15.68 -31.92
CA SER A 207 -12.45 -15.70 -33.38
C SER A 207 -12.62 -17.13 -33.88
N VAL A 208 -13.39 -17.34 -34.95
CA VAL A 208 -13.44 -18.62 -35.66
C VAL A 208 -12.28 -18.68 -36.65
N SER A 209 -11.48 -19.73 -36.58
CA SER A 209 -10.40 -20.03 -37.53
C SER A 209 -10.84 -21.04 -38.57
#